data_AF-A0A8I1RDK0-F1
#
_entry.id   AF-A0A8I1RDK0-F1
#
_cell.length_a   1.000
_cell.length_b   1.000
_cell.length_c   1.000
_cell.angle_alpha   90.00
_cell.angle_beta   90.00
_cell.angle_gamma   90.00
#
_symmetry.space_group_name_H-M   'P 1'
#
loop_
_entity.id
_entity.type
_entity.pdbx_description
1 polymer ?
#
loop_
_entity_poly.entity_id
_entity_poly.type
_entity_poly.pdbx_seq_one_letter_code
_entity_poly.pdbx_strand_id
1 'polypeptide(L)'
;MPERTGLPVSGYRPQSDDAIALVNHFKAIEERLLRDIDVMRDSGAVGRFDQRWLSIAQTQLQQGFMALNRAVFQPGRIRLEGDEKPD
;
A
#
# COMPACT_ATOMS: atom_id res chain seq x y z
N MET A 1 -2.54 -26.47 0.18
CA MET A 1 -2.28 -25.14 0.76
C MET A 1 -3.59 -24.66 1.36
N PRO A 2 -3.66 -24.34 2.67
CA PRO A 2 -4.92 -23.93 3.29
C PRO A 2 -5.37 -22.59 2.73
N GLU A 3 -6.58 -22.54 2.21
CA GLU A 3 -7.19 -21.33 1.67
C GLU A 3 -7.49 -20.37 2.82
N ARG A 4 -6.75 -19.25 2.89
CA ARG A 4 -7.05 -18.18 3.84
C ARG A 4 -8.20 -17.36 3.26
N THR A 5 -9.38 -17.48 3.86
CA THR A 5 -10.51 -16.56 3.63
C THR A 5 -9.96 -15.14 3.85
N GLY A 6 -9.89 -14.36 2.77
CA GLY A 6 -9.33 -13.00 2.82
C GLY A 6 -10.05 -12.12 3.86
N LEU A 7 -9.47 -10.97 4.17
CA LEU A 7 -10.19 -9.94 4.94
C LEU A 7 -11.54 -9.69 4.26
N PRO A 8 -12.68 -9.63 4.98
CA PRO A 8 -14.02 -9.55 4.41
C PRO A 8 -14.28 -8.14 3.84
N VAL A 9 -13.50 -7.77 2.83
CA VAL A 9 -13.53 -6.47 2.15
C VAL A 9 -13.91 -6.75 0.71
N SER A 10 -15.07 -6.26 0.31
CA SER A 10 -15.59 -6.39 -1.05
C SER A 10 -14.53 -5.95 -2.08
N GLY A 11 -14.32 -6.78 -3.11
CA GLY A 11 -13.36 -6.51 -4.20
C GLY A 11 -11.96 -7.09 -3.98
N TYR A 12 -11.59 -7.47 -2.75
CA TYR A 12 -10.38 -8.27 -2.51
C TYR A 12 -10.64 -9.73 -2.86
N ARG A 13 -9.75 -10.30 -3.68
CA ARG A 13 -9.76 -11.72 -4.01
C ARG A 13 -9.00 -12.51 -2.94
N PRO A 14 -9.34 -13.79 -2.71
CA PRO A 14 -8.45 -14.69 -1.99
C PRO A 14 -7.04 -14.60 -2.57
N GLN A 15 -6.04 -14.49 -1.70
CA GLN A 15 -4.64 -14.34 -2.09
C GLN A 15 -3.89 -15.62 -1.77
N SER A 16 -2.90 -15.97 -2.60
CA SER A 16 -1.96 -17.04 -2.26
C SER A 16 -1.06 -16.63 -1.10
N ASP A 17 -0.52 -17.62 -0.40
CA ASP A 17 0.46 -17.38 0.68
C ASP A 17 1.69 -16.61 0.17
N ASP A 18 2.13 -16.89 -1.06
CA ASP A 18 3.23 -16.18 -1.71
C ASP A 18 2.90 -14.70 -1.96
N ALA A 19 1.69 -14.39 -2.41
CA ALA A 19 1.24 -13.01 -2.62
C ALA A 19 1.18 -12.25 -1.29
N ILE A 20 0.69 -12.89 -0.23
CA ILE A 20 0.65 -12.32 1.12
C ILE A 20 2.07 -12.07 1.63
N ALA A 21 2.97 -13.05 1.49
CA ALA A 21 4.36 -12.92 1.92
C ALA A 21 5.06 -11.77 1.19
N LEU A 22 4.84 -11.64 -0.12
CA LEU A 22 5.42 -10.57 -0.93
C LEU A 22 4.91 -9.18 -0.53
N VAL A 23 3.61 -9.01 -0.29
CA VAL A 23 3.06 -7.72 0.18
C VAL A 23 3.55 -7.39 1.58
N ASN A 24 3.66 -8.36 2.48
CA ASN A 24 4.25 -8.15 3.81
C ASN A 24 5.71 -7.70 3.72
N HIS A 25 6.47 -8.27 2.79
CA HIS A 25 7.84 -7.84 2.51
C HIS A 25 7.88 -6.37 2.05
N PHE A 26 7.04 -5.98 1.10
CA PHE A 26 6.94 -4.59 0.66
C PHE A 26 6.54 -3.63 1.79
N LYS A 27 5.60 -4.03 2.65
CA LYS A 27 5.19 -3.26 3.83
C LYS A 27 6.33 -3.04 4.82
N ALA A 28 7.18 -4.04 5.02
CA ALA A 28 8.33 -3.90 5.90
C ALA A 28 9.38 -2.91 5.34
N ILE A 29 9.54 -2.84 4.01
CA ILE A 29 10.43 -1.86 3.36
C ILE A 29 9.83 -0.45 3.45
N GLU A 30 8.54 -0.31 3.12
CA GLU A 30 7.80 0.96 3.22
C GLU A 30 7.97 1.60 4.60
N GLU A 31 7.69 0.84 5.65
CA GLU A 31 7.77 1.31 7.04
C GLU A 31 9.18 1.76 7.43
N ARG A 32 10.23 1.05 6.98
CA ARG A 32 11.62 1.44 7.27
C ARG A 32 11.96 2.80 6.67
N LEU A 33 11.59 3.00 5.39
CA LEU A 33 11.84 4.27 4.71
C LEU A 33 11.04 5.42 5.32
N LEU A 34 9.80 5.17 5.73
CA LEU A 34 8.96 6.18 6.41
C LEU A 34 9.57 6.61 7.74
N ARG A 35 10.09 5.66 8.54
CA ARG A 35 10.79 5.99 9.79
C ARG A 35 12.06 6.81 9.56
N ASP A 36 12.81 6.54 8.50
CA ASP A 36 13.98 7.35 8.15
C ASP A 36 13.56 8.80 7.83
N ILE A 37 12.44 8.99 7.12
CA ILE A 37 11.87 10.32 6.85
C ILE A 37 11.42 11.00 8.15
N ASP A 38 10.78 10.27 9.07
CA ASP A 38 10.38 10.81 10.36
C ASP A 38 11.60 11.25 11.20
N VAL A 39 12.66 10.45 11.23
CA VAL A 39 13.92 10.82 11.89
C VAL A 39 14.53 12.08 11.25
N MET A 40 14.53 12.19 9.92
CA MET A 40 15.03 13.39 9.24
C MET A 40 14.21 14.63 9.61
N ARG A 41 12.88 14.50 9.64
CA ARG A 41 11.94 15.55 10.02
C ARG A 41 12.14 16.01 11.46
N ASP A 42 12.32 15.07 12.37
CA ASP A 42 12.36 15.30 13.82
C ASP A 42 13.78 15.51 14.35
N SER A 43 14.81 15.51 13.48
CA SER A 43 16.22 15.61 13.84
C SER A 43 16.62 16.91 14.60
N GLY A 44 15.69 17.82 14.87
CA GLY A 44 15.88 19.02 15.71
C GLY A 44 16.79 20.10 15.11
N ALA A 45 17.46 19.80 14.00
CA ALA A 45 18.32 20.73 13.29
C ALA A 45 17.48 21.56 12.31
N VAL A 46 16.92 22.67 12.81
CA VAL A 46 16.18 23.63 11.99
C VAL A 46 16.99 24.01 10.75
N GLY A 47 16.42 23.79 9.56
CA GLY A 47 17.05 24.10 8.28
C GLY A 47 18.04 23.06 7.73
N ARG A 48 18.26 21.92 8.42
CA ARG A 48 19.15 20.87 7.91
C ARG A 48 18.60 20.14 6.69
N PHE A 49 17.29 19.93 6.64
CA PHE A 49 16.60 19.24 5.55
C PHE A 49 15.42 20.06 5.05
N ASP A 50 15.22 20.08 3.74
CA ASP A 50 14.07 20.72 3.11
C ASP A 50 12.80 19.90 3.36
N GLN A 51 11.88 20.47 4.14
CA GLN A 51 10.65 19.82 4.57
C GLN A 51 9.66 19.58 3.41
N ARG A 52 9.70 20.42 2.37
CA ARG A 52 8.89 20.23 1.16
C ARG A 52 9.34 18.96 0.45
N TRP A 53 10.64 18.75 0.29
CA TRP A 53 11.18 17.56 -0.36
C TRP A 53 10.98 16.28 0.47
N LEU A 54 11.05 16.35 1.80
CA LEU A 54 10.67 15.21 2.66
C LEU A 54 9.20 14.82 2.50
N SER A 55 8.31 15.79 2.42
CA SER A 55 6.87 15.56 2.22
C SER A 55 6.58 14.93 0.84
N ILE A 56 7.29 15.38 -0.20
CA ILE A 56 7.22 14.80 -1.55
C ILE A 56 7.69 13.34 -1.52
N ALA A 57 8.84 13.07 -0.90
CA ALA A 57 9.39 11.71 -0.80
C ALA A 57 8.42 10.77 -0.08
N GLN A 58 7.86 11.18 1.07
CA GLN A 58 6.87 10.40 1.82
C GLN A 58 5.66 10.04 0.94
N THR A 59 5.09 11.04 0.27
CA THR A 59 3.90 10.86 -0.58
C THR A 59 4.18 9.89 -1.73
N GLN A 60 5.31 10.06 -2.43
CA GLN A 60 5.65 9.23 -3.58
C GLN A 60 5.97 7.79 -3.18
N LEU A 61 6.63 7.58 -2.04
CA LEU A 61 6.87 6.23 -1.52
C LEU A 61 5.55 5.53 -1.19
N GLN A 62 4.65 6.18 -0.44
CA GLN A 62 3.34 5.62 -0.09
C GLN A 62 2.52 5.27 -1.34
N GLN A 63 2.50 6.15 -2.34
CA GLN A 63 1.83 5.89 -3.62
C GLN A 63 2.49 4.73 -4.39
N GLY A 64 3.82 4.68 -4.42
CA GLY A 64 4.59 3.60 -5.04
C GLY A 64 4.29 2.24 -4.41
N PHE A 65 4.34 2.14 -3.07
CA PHE A 65 4.02 0.91 -2.35
C PHE A 65 2.55 0.52 -2.48
N MET A 66 1.63 1.48 -2.51
CA MET A 66 0.23 1.21 -2.83
C MET A 66 0.07 0.59 -4.22
N ALA A 67 0.76 1.14 -5.23
CA ALA A 67 0.74 0.61 -6.59
C ALA A 67 1.36 -0.80 -6.68
N LEU A 68 2.49 -1.04 -6.01
CA LEU A 68 3.12 -2.37 -5.92
C LEU A 68 2.19 -3.40 -5.29
N ASN A 69 1.57 -3.07 -4.15
CA ASN A 69 0.66 -3.98 -3.48
C ASN A 69 -0.58 -4.29 -4.33
N ARG A 70 -1.10 -3.31 -5.08
CA ARG A 70 -2.19 -3.52 -6.04
C ARG A 70 -1.77 -4.37 -7.24
N ALA A 71 -0.53 -4.27 -7.70
CA ALA A 71 -0.01 -5.11 -8.77
C ALA A 71 0.06 -6.60 -8.37
N VAL A 72 0.32 -6.87 -7.08
CA VAL A 72 0.30 -8.23 -6.52
C VAL A 72 -1.14 -8.70 -6.26
N PHE A 73 -1.93 -7.94 -5.51
CA PHE A 73 -3.26 -8.39 -5.05
C PHE A 73 -4.37 -8.28 -6.11
N GLN A 74 -4.18 -7.46 -7.14
CA GLN A 74 -5.09 -7.34 -8.30
C GLN A 74 -6.58 -7.28 -7.90
N PRO A 75 -6.99 -6.29 -7.07
CA PRO A 75 -8.38 -6.20 -6.63
C PRO A 75 -9.31 -6.01 -7.83
N GLY A 76 -10.45 -6.70 -7.79
CA GLY A 76 -11.47 -6.63 -8.85
C GLY A 76 -12.42 -5.46 -8.66
N ARG A 77 -13.12 -5.08 -9.73
CA ARG A 77 -14.32 -4.24 -9.61
C ARG A 77 -15.43 -5.03 -8.94
N ILE A 78 -16.19 -4.37 -8.07
CA ILE A 78 -17.41 -4.92 -7.47
C ILE A 78 -18.60 -4.55 -8.34
N ARG A 79 -19.63 -5.40 -8.37
CA ARG A 79 -20.93 -5.06 -8.95
C ARG A 79 -21.73 -4.27 -7.92
N LEU A 80 -22.42 -3.23 -8.38
CA LEU A 80 -23.36 -2.46 -7.58
C LEU A 80 -24.80 -2.81 -7.96
N GLU A 81 -25.74 -2.50 -7.07
CA GLU A 81 -27.17 -2.57 -7.42
C GLU A 81 -27.45 -1.65 -8.62
N GLY A 82 -28.08 -2.21 -9.66
CA GLY A 82 -28.38 -1.47 -10.90
C GLY A 82 -27.38 -1.64 -12.06
N ASP A 83 -26.30 -2.43 -11.89
CA ASP A 83 -25.37 -2.76 -12.99
C ASP A 83 -25.94 -3.76 -14.04
N GLU A 84 -27.21 -4.19 -13.90
CA GLU A 84 -27.88 -5.03 -14.89
C GLU A 84 -28.10 -4.24 -16.19
N LYS A 85 -27.60 -4.77 -17.32
CA LYS A 85 -27.91 -4.20 -18.63
C LYS A 85 -29.41 -4.36 -18.86
N PRO A 86 -30.14 -3.31 -19.26
CA PRO A 86 -31.47 -3.49 -19.83
C PRO A 86 -31.35 -4.41 -21.05
N ASP A 87 -32.23 -5.42 -21.12
CA ASP A 87 -32.35 -6.33 -22.26
C ASP A 87 -32.62 -5.59 -23.59
#